data_AF-A0A421BDM0-F1
#
_entry.id   AF-A0A421BDM0-F1
#
_cell.length_a   1.000
_cell.length_b   1.000
_cell.length_c   1.000
_cell.angle_alpha   90.00
_cell.angle_beta   90.00
_cell.angle_gamma   90.00
#
_symmetry.space_group_name_H-M   'P 1'
#
loop_
_entity.id
_entity.type
_entity.pdbx_description
1 polymer ?
#
loop_
_entity_poly.entity_id
_entity_poly.type
_entity_poly.pdbx_seq_one_letter_code
_entity_poly.pdbx_strand_id
1 'polypeptide(L)'
;METVLTDEVQGMVETELRKGTSKSRIAHLLSVPYDEAVDVIEEVRDRIRPDLGDEIQFTFRGHPMVGVIEKLLNNSAVVHIYWSLSDVILQDICEDKTIVNFKDILKFVKVHDGKIYPITDLPGNN
;
A
#
# COMPACT_ATOMS: atom_id res chain seq x y z
N MET A 1 25.15 2.44 13.64
CA MET A 1 24.48 3.67 14.07
C MET A 1 23.01 3.33 14.11
N GLU A 2 22.39 3.37 15.29
CA GLU A 2 20.94 3.22 15.41
C GLU A 2 20.32 4.55 15.01
N THR A 3 19.84 4.64 13.77
CA THR A 3 18.97 5.74 13.33
C THR A 3 17.61 5.50 13.96
N VAL A 4 17.36 6.14 15.11
CA VAL A 4 16.02 6.18 15.68
C VAL A 4 15.17 7.02 14.72
N LEU A 5 14.52 6.36 13.77
CA LEU A 5 13.51 6.92 12.89
C LEU A 5 12.48 7.64 13.77
N THR A 6 12.43 8.96 13.68
CA THR A 6 11.41 9.72 14.41
C THR A 6 10.07 9.55 13.71
N ASP A 7 8.97 9.60 14.47
CA ASP A 7 7.61 9.48 13.92
C ASP A 7 7.33 10.51 12.81
N GLU A 8 7.93 11.70 12.91
CA GLU A 8 7.82 12.77 11.90
C GLU A 8 8.52 12.38 10.59
N VAL A 9 9.76 11.85 10.67
CA VAL A 9 10.50 11.37 9.51
C VAL A 9 9.79 10.20 8.86
N GLN A 10 9.32 9.25 9.66
CA GLN A 10 8.56 8.11 9.17
C GLN A 10 7.29 8.58 8.44
N GLY A 11 6.46 9.42 9.07
CA GLY A 11 5.22 9.91 8.48
C GLY A 11 5.44 10.69 7.17
N MET A 12 6.51 11.48 7.09
CA MET A 12 6.90 12.19 5.86
C MET A 12 7.27 11.21 4.75
N VAL A 13 8.16 10.25 5.04
CA VAL A 13 8.64 9.27 4.06
C VAL A 13 7.49 8.38 3.56
N GLU A 14 6.62 7.90 4.46
CA GLU A 14 5.42 7.15 4.10
C GLU A 14 4.52 7.94 3.14
N THR A 15 4.26 9.21 3.47
CA THR A 15 3.43 10.10 2.65
C THR A 15 4.01 10.27 1.24
N GLU A 16 5.31 10.52 1.15
CA GLU A 16 5.99 10.72 -0.13
C GLU A 16 6.10 9.42 -0.95
N LEU A 17 6.31 8.28 -0.30
CA LEU A 17 6.25 6.96 -0.95
C LEU A 17 4.86 6.67 -1.53
N ARG A 18 3.79 6.99 -0.80
CA ARG A 18 2.40 6.84 -1.30
C ARG A 18 2.11 7.76 -2.47
N LYS A 19 2.68 8.96 -2.51
CA LYS A 19 2.60 9.87 -3.67
C LYS A 19 3.41 9.38 -4.88
N GLY A 20 4.26 8.37 -4.72
CA GLY A 20 5.19 7.90 -5.75
C GLY A 20 6.38 8.84 -5.98
N THR A 21 6.75 9.63 -4.97
CA THR A 21 7.90 10.53 -5.01
C THR A 21 9.21 9.74 -5.15
N SER A 22 10.17 10.25 -5.93
CA SER A 22 11.46 9.56 -6.13
C SER A 22 12.33 9.56 -4.87
N LYS A 23 13.18 8.54 -4.73
CA LYS A 23 14.15 8.43 -3.62
C LYS A 23 15.06 9.67 -3.49
N SER A 24 15.53 10.18 -4.63
CA SER A 24 16.36 11.40 -4.66
C SER A 24 15.63 12.63 -4.13
N ARG A 25 14.33 12.75 -4.42
CA ARG A 25 13.51 13.85 -3.93
C ARG A 25 13.24 13.71 -2.44
N ILE A 26 12.97 12.50 -1.95
CA ILE A 26 12.82 12.22 -0.52
C ILE A 26 14.12 12.53 0.23
N ALA A 27 15.29 12.13 -0.29
CA ALA A 27 16.60 12.45 0.30
C ALA A 27 16.81 13.96 0.46
N HIS A 28 16.45 14.74 -0.56
CA HIS A 28 16.50 16.19 -0.49
C HIS A 28 15.52 16.76 0.55
N LEU A 29 14.33 16.17 0.73
CA LEU A 29 13.37 16.61 1.75
C LEU A 29 13.88 16.31 3.17
N LEU A 30 14.50 15.14 3.36
CA LEU A 30 15.11 14.74 4.63
C LEU A 30 16.37 15.56 4.98
N SER A 31 16.96 16.26 4.01
CA SER A 31 18.23 16.99 4.17
C SER A 31 19.39 16.10 4.64
N VAL A 32 19.39 14.83 4.23
CA VAL A 32 20.43 13.85 4.54
C VAL A 32 21.14 13.37 3.27
N PRO A 33 22.36 12.79 3.37
CA PRO A 33 23.02 12.15 2.24
C PRO A 33 22.13 11.09 1.57
N TYR A 34 22.30 10.91 0.26
CA TYR A 34 21.45 9.99 -0.52
C TYR A 34 21.50 8.56 0.02
N ASP A 35 22.67 8.05 0.38
CA ASP A 35 22.83 6.67 0.87
C ASP A 35 22.08 6.46 2.20
N GLU A 36 22.17 7.43 3.13
CA GLU A 36 21.42 7.40 4.39
C GLU A 36 19.90 7.51 4.16
N ALA A 37 19.48 8.37 3.23
CA ALA A 37 18.08 8.46 2.86
C ALA A 37 17.56 7.14 2.27
N VAL A 38 18.37 6.42 1.49
CA VAL A 38 17.98 5.12 0.94
C VAL A 38 17.70 4.15 2.08
N ASP A 39 18.57 4.04 3.08
CA ASP A 39 18.36 3.13 4.22
C ASP A 39 17.04 3.44 4.94
N VAL A 40 16.78 4.72 5.24
CA VAL A 40 15.52 5.19 5.85
C VAL A 40 14.31 4.87 4.99
N ILE A 41 14.40 5.09 3.68
CA ILE A 41 13.30 4.83 2.73
C ILE A 41 12.99 3.34 2.67
N GLU A 42 14.01 2.49 2.59
CA GLU A 42 13.82 1.03 2.52
C GLU A 42 13.19 0.51 3.83
N GLU A 43 13.65 0.98 4.99
CA GLU A 43 13.08 0.61 6.28
C GLU A 43 11.60 1.00 6.39
N VAL A 44 11.24 2.24 6.03
CA VAL A 44 9.85 2.70 6.04
C VAL A 44 9.02 1.95 5.02
N ARG A 45 9.55 1.71 3.81
CA ARG A 45 8.84 0.97 2.76
C ARG A 45 8.52 -0.45 3.21
N ASP A 46 9.45 -1.12 3.88
CA ASP A 46 9.26 -2.49 4.35
C ASP A 46 8.22 -2.56 5.47
N ARG A 47 8.08 -1.51 6.30
CA ARG A 47 7.00 -1.41 7.32
C ARG A 47 5.60 -1.23 6.72
N ILE A 48 5.47 -0.55 5.57
CA ILE A 48 4.18 -0.32 4.91
C ILE A 48 3.90 -1.35 3.79
N ARG A 49 4.79 -2.32 3.61
CA ARG A 49 4.67 -3.34 2.58
C ARG A 49 3.46 -4.24 2.92
N PRO A 50 2.56 -4.50 1.97
CA PRO A 50 1.45 -5.40 2.20
C PRO A 50 1.91 -6.86 2.29
N ASP A 51 1.10 -7.69 2.94
CA ASP A 51 1.31 -9.12 3.09
C ASP A 51 0.41 -9.96 2.17
N LEU A 52 0.80 -11.22 1.98
CA LEU A 52 -0.06 -12.20 1.29
C LEU A 52 -1.35 -12.43 2.09
N GLY A 53 -2.49 -12.41 1.42
CA GLY A 53 -3.80 -12.54 2.06
C GLY A 53 -4.38 -11.25 2.63
N ASP A 54 -3.66 -10.13 2.54
CA ASP A 54 -4.23 -8.84 2.88
C ASP A 54 -5.36 -8.47 1.92
N GLU A 55 -6.45 -7.97 2.49
CA GLU A 55 -7.57 -7.45 1.74
C GLU A 55 -7.44 -5.93 1.66
N ILE A 56 -7.57 -5.40 0.46
CA ILE A 56 -7.26 -4.00 0.18
C ILE A 56 -8.37 -3.35 -0.63
N GLN A 57 -8.58 -2.07 -0.36
CA GLN A 57 -9.28 -1.18 -1.27
C GLN A 57 -8.26 -0.41 -2.10
N PHE A 58 -8.47 -0.35 -3.41
CA PHE A 58 -7.60 0.34 -4.36
C PHE A 58 -8.45 1.00 -5.44
N THR A 59 -7.82 1.85 -6.26
CA THR A 59 -8.47 2.43 -7.44
C THR A 59 -7.88 1.87 -8.71
N PHE A 60 -8.75 1.43 -9.63
CA PHE A 60 -8.36 1.00 -10.96
C PHE A 60 -9.11 1.83 -12.01
N ARG A 61 -8.37 2.53 -12.87
CA ARG A 61 -8.94 3.45 -13.89
C ARG A 61 -9.96 4.46 -13.32
N GLY A 62 -9.77 4.89 -12.07
CA GLY A 62 -10.67 5.83 -11.39
C GLY A 62 -11.88 5.19 -10.70
N HIS A 63 -12.05 3.87 -10.79
CA HIS A 63 -13.12 3.14 -10.12
C HIS A 63 -12.62 2.51 -8.81
N PRO A 64 -13.43 2.54 -7.73
CA PRO A 64 -13.10 1.88 -6.48
C PRO A 64 -13.23 0.36 -6.62
N MET A 65 -12.18 -0.35 -6.19
CA MET A 65 -12.08 -1.80 -6.26
C MET A 65 -11.69 -2.37 -4.91
N VAL A 66 -12.08 -3.61 -4.65
CA VAL A 66 -11.71 -4.37 -3.45
C VAL A 66 -11.22 -5.75 -3.86
N GLY A 67 -10.20 -6.24 -3.19
CA GLY A 67 -9.70 -7.57 -3.45
C GLY A 67 -8.70 -8.06 -2.41
N VAL A 68 -8.22 -9.28 -2.62
CA VAL A 68 -7.23 -9.94 -1.76
C VAL A 68 -5.91 -10.16 -2.50
N ILE A 69 -4.80 -9.90 -1.82
CA ILE A 69 -3.46 -10.11 -2.37
C ILE A 69 -3.16 -11.61 -2.41
N GLU A 70 -3.00 -12.15 -3.63
CA GLU A 70 -2.62 -13.55 -3.83
C GLU A 70 -1.12 -13.72 -4.09
N LYS A 71 -0.43 -12.67 -4.56
CA LYS A 71 1.01 -12.70 -4.84
C LYS A 71 1.65 -11.33 -4.66
N LEU A 72 2.79 -11.29 -3.97
CA LEU A 72 3.64 -10.09 -3.87
C LEU A 72 4.67 -10.06 -5.01
N LEU A 73 4.84 -8.88 -5.59
CA LEU A 73 5.92 -8.51 -6.51
C LEU A 73 6.80 -7.45 -5.82
N ASN A 74 7.76 -6.86 -6.55
CA ASN A 74 8.70 -5.92 -5.94
C ASN A 74 8.04 -4.63 -5.43
N ASN A 75 7.16 -4.02 -6.23
CA ASN A 75 6.46 -2.76 -5.91
C ASN A 75 4.94 -2.84 -6.15
N SER A 76 4.43 -4.06 -6.35
CA SER A 76 3.06 -4.33 -6.74
C SER A 76 2.63 -5.71 -6.22
N ALA A 77 1.34 -5.99 -6.32
CA ALA A 77 0.75 -7.27 -5.98
C ALA A 77 -0.21 -7.73 -7.07
N VAL A 78 -0.36 -9.05 -7.20
CA VAL A 78 -1.49 -9.66 -7.90
C VAL A 78 -2.64 -9.73 -6.91
N VAL A 79 -3.76 -9.14 -7.28
CA VAL A 79 -4.95 -8.99 -6.45
C VAL A 79 -6.11 -9.70 -7.11
N HIS A 80 -6.74 -10.62 -6.39
CA HIS A 80 -8.01 -11.22 -6.78
C HIS A 80 -9.15 -10.29 -6.42
N ILE A 81 -10.00 -9.96 -7.38
CA ILE A 81 -11.05 -8.94 -7.24
C ILE A 81 -12.29 -9.54 -6.58
N TYR A 82 -12.77 -8.89 -5.53
CA TYR A 82 -14.09 -9.17 -4.97
C TYR A 82 -15.13 -8.39 -5.77
N TRP A 83 -15.65 -9.00 -6.84
CA TRP A 83 -16.61 -8.35 -7.75
C TRP A 83 -17.90 -7.87 -7.07
N SER A 84 -18.37 -8.60 -6.06
CA SER A 84 -19.53 -8.21 -5.25
C SER A 84 -19.32 -6.92 -4.44
N LEU A 85 -18.07 -6.47 -4.30
CA LEU A 85 -17.66 -5.30 -3.53
C LEU A 85 -16.95 -4.24 -4.38
N SER A 86 -16.87 -4.46 -5.69
CA SER A 86 -16.15 -3.63 -6.65
C SER A 86 -17.12 -3.02 -7.66
N ASP A 87 -16.65 -2.01 -8.40
CA ASP A 87 -17.46 -1.42 -9.46
C ASP A 87 -17.68 -2.41 -10.61
N VAL A 88 -18.93 -2.84 -10.78
CA VAL A 88 -19.36 -3.81 -11.79
C VAL A 88 -19.12 -3.33 -13.22
N ILE A 89 -18.97 -2.02 -13.45
CA ILE A 89 -18.62 -1.47 -14.78
C ILE A 89 -17.31 -2.08 -15.30
N LEU A 90 -16.39 -2.44 -14.40
CA LEU A 90 -15.12 -3.05 -14.76
C LEU A 90 -15.16 -4.57 -14.92
N GLN A 91 -16.25 -5.23 -14.51
CA GLN A 91 -16.38 -6.69 -14.58
C GLN A 91 -16.38 -7.22 -16.01
N ASP A 92 -16.95 -6.45 -16.95
CA ASP A 92 -16.97 -6.80 -18.37
C ASP A 92 -15.62 -6.57 -19.08
N ILE A 93 -14.65 -5.93 -18.40
CA ILE A 93 -13.42 -5.42 -19.00
C ILE A 93 -12.17 -6.05 -18.38
N CYS A 94 -12.24 -6.45 -17.11
CA CYS A 94 -11.10 -7.01 -16.38
C CYS A 94 -11.28 -8.49 -16.11
N GLU A 95 -10.16 -9.20 -16.03
CA GLU A 95 -10.12 -10.54 -15.48
C GLU A 95 -10.35 -10.52 -13.96
N ASP A 96 -10.58 -11.68 -13.35
CA ASP A 96 -10.76 -11.81 -11.89
C ASP A 96 -9.53 -11.38 -11.09
N LYS A 97 -8.40 -11.15 -11.75
CA LYS A 97 -7.14 -10.72 -11.14
C LYS A 97 -6.58 -9.49 -11.84
N THR A 98 -5.96 -8.62 -11.06
CA THR A 98 -5.27 -7.44 -11.58
C THR A 98 -3.98 -7.17 -10.83
N ILE A 99 -3.08 -6.39 -11.45
CA ILE A 99 -1.83 -5.94 -10.82
C ILE A 99 -2.06 -4.56 -10.21
N VAL A 100 -1.80 -4.44 -8.91
CA VAL A 100 -1.97 -3.18 -8.16
C VAL A 100 -0.61 -2.76 -7.61
N ASN A 101 -0.17 -1.52 -7.87
CA ASN A 101 1.04 -1.00 -7.23
C ASN A 101 0.76 -0.66 -5.77
N PHE A 102 1.75 -0.80 -4.89
CA PHE A 102 1.58 -0.49 -3.47
C PHE A 102 1.16 0.95 -3.21
N LYS A 103 1.61 1.90 -4.05
CA LYS A 103 1.18 3.31 -3.99
C LYS A 103 -0.30 3.52 -4.33
N ASP A 104 -0.92 2.60 -5.08
CA ASP A 104 -2.31 2.69 -5.51
C ASP A 104 -3.27 2.00 -4.51
N ILE A 105 -2.71 1.39 -3.45
CA ILE A 105 -3.47 0.84 -2.32
C ILE A 105 -3.96 2.01 -1.47
N LEU A 106 -5.29 2.15 -1.35
CA LEU A 106 -5.91 3.22 -0.59
C LEU A 106 -5.98 2.89 0.90
N LYS A 107 -6.37 1.65 1.22
CA LYS A 107 -6.46 1.18 2.61
C LYS A 107 -6.53 -0.33 2.69
N PHE A 108 -6.10 -0.86 3.82
CA PHE A 108 -6.31 -2.25 4.20
C PHE A 108 -7.68 -2.40 4.87
N VAL A 109 -8.38 -3.45 4.51
CA VAL A 109 -9.76 -3.73 4.95
C VAL A 109 -9.89 -5.18 5.40
N LYS A 110 -11.00 -5.53 6.02
CA LYS A 110 -11.44 -6.92 6.17
C LYS A 110 -12.78 -7.13 5.51
N VAL A 111 -12.92 -8.23 4.80
CA VAL A 111 -14.14 -8.63 4.14
C VAL A 111 -14.74 -9.81 4.89
N HIS A 112 -15.93 -9.59 5.43
CA HIS A 112 -16.69 -10.61 6.14
C HIS A 112 -18.16 -10.47 5.76
N ASP A 113 -18.83 -11.60 5.49
CA ASP A 113 -20.25 -11.64 5.09
C ASP A 113 -20.64 -10.66 3.97
N GLY A 114 -19.75 -10.47 2.99
CA GLY A 114 -19.98 -9.56 1.87
C GLY A 114 -20.02 -8.07 2.27
N LYS A 115 -19.34 -7.71 3.36
CA LYS A 115 -19.20 -6.32 3.82
C LYS A 115 -17.73 -5.98 4.08
N ILE A 116 -17.40 -4.70 3.92
CA ILE A 116 -16.06 -4.16 4.11
C ILE A 116 -15.98 -3.51 5.50
N TYR A 117 -14.97 -3.90 6.27
CA TYR A 117 -14.65 -3.36 7.58
C TYR A 117 -13.28 -2.67 7.54
N PRO A 118 -13.12 -1.47 8.14
CA PRO A 118 -11.80 -0.87 8.27
C PRO A 118 -10.92 -1.69 9.23
N ILE A 119 -9.63 -1.82 8.93
CA ILE A 119 -8.67 -2.53 9.82
C ILE A 119 -8.34 -1.73 11.09
N THR A 120 -8.65 -0.43 11.14
CA THR A 120 -8.37 0.46 12.28
C THR A 120 -9.03 0.03 13.60
N ASP A 121 -9.85 -1.01 13.59
CA ASP A 121 -10.52 -1.61 14.76
C ASP A 121 -9.94 -2.98 15.19
N LEU A 122 -8.78 -3.42 14.66
CA LEU A 122 -8.10 -4.62 15.16
C LEU A 122 -7.25 -4.30 16.42
N PRO A 123 -7.58 -4.82 17.61
CA PRO A 123 -6.70 -4.74 18.76
C PRO A 123 -5.56 -5.77 18.59
N GLY A 124 -4.30 -5.34 18.49
CA GLY A 124 -3.19 -6.30 18.53
C GLY A 124 -1.84 -5.96 17.88
N ASN A 125 -1.52 -4.72 17.54
CA ASN A 125 -0.12 -4.32 17.29
C ASN A 125 0.32 -3.36 18.40
N ASN A 126 0.64 -3.93 19.55
CA ASN A 126 1.35 -3.27 20.66
C ASN A 126 2.52 -4.16 21.06
#